data_AF-A0A2N0HL39-F1
#
_entry.id   AF-A0A2N0HL39-F1
#
_cell.length_a   1.000
_cell.length_b   1.000
_cell.length_c   1.000
_cell.angle_alpha   90.00
_cell.angle_beta   90.00
_cell.angle_gamma   90.00
#
_symmetry.space_group_name_H-M   'P 1'
#
loop_
_entity.id
_entity.type
_entity.pdbx_description
1 polymer ?
#
loop_
_entity_poly.entity_id
_entity_poly.type
_entity_poly.pdbx_seq_one_letter_code
_entity_poly.pdbx_strand_id
1 'polypeptide(L)' 'MLKTAATFPFPGSAAFLRGPTGTEPQPCRILQRRADGQVTIAIDERFKTASSTRTVTAADLCATANEASAPVKRRRKAA' A
#
# COMPACT_ATOMS: atom_id res chain seq x y z
N MET A 1 -4.74 -29.26 -4.73
CA MET A 1 -5.49 -28.02 -4.41
C MET A 1 -4.56 -26.83 -4.65
N LEU A 2 -4.66 -26.18 -5.81
CA LEU A 2 -3.91 -24.95 -6.09
C LEU A 2 -4.49 -23.84 -5.22
N LYS A 3 -3.76 -23.40 -4.19
CA LYS A 3 -4.10 -22.19 -3.45
C LYS A 3 -3.99 -21.04 -4.44
N THR A 4 -5.12 -20.53 -4.92
CA THR A 4 -5.19 -19.28 -5.66
C THR A 4 -4.52 -18.23 -4.78
N ALA A 5 -3.36 -17.74 -5.20
CA ALA A 5 -2.70 -16.64 -4.50
C ALA A 5 -3.72 -15.50 -4.41
N ALA A 6 -4.09 -15.13 -3.19
CA ALA A 6 -5.07 -14.08 -2.97
C ALA A 6 -4.59 -12.82 -3.70
N THR A 7 -5.35 -12.37 -4.69
CA THR A 7 -5.01 -11.18 -5.48
C THR A 7 -4.98 -9.98 -4.54
N PHE A 8 -3.79 -9.42 -4.35
CA PHE A 8 -3.63 -8.18 -3.60
C PHE A 8 -4.49 -7.07 -4.24
N PRO A 9 -5.15 -6.20 -3.45
CA PRO A 9 -5.19 -6.14 -1.98
C PRO A 9 -6.23 -7.07 -1.32
N PHE A 10 -5.81 -7.89 -0.34
CA PHE A 10 -6.71 -8.72 0.47
C PHE A 10 -6.76 -8.28 1.95
N PRO A 11 -7.89 -8.43 2.66
CA PRO A 11 -7.98 -8.14 4.08
C PRO A 11 -6.96 -8.95 4.89
N GLY A 12 -6.24 -8.28 5.79
CA GLY A 12 -5.24 -8.86 6.66
C GLY A 12 -3.81 -8.83 6.12
N SER A 13 -3.57 -8.53 4.83
CA SER A 13 -2.21 -8.41 4.28
C SER A 13 -1.48 -7.20 4.84
N ALA A 14 -0.16 -7.33 4.96
CA ALA A 14 0.73 -6.19 5.01
C ALA A 14 0.74 -5.49 3.64
N ALA A 15 0.75 -4.17 3.66
CA ALA A 15 0.79 -3.29 2.50
C ALA A 15 1.66 -2.07 2.82
N PHE A 16 2.02 -1.32 1.80
CA PHE A 16 2.74 -0.06 1.94
C PHE A 16 1.93 1.04 1.27
N LEU A 17 1.68 2.10 2.01
CA LEU A 17 1.04 3.30 1.48
C LEU A 17 2.08 4.11 0.71
N ARG A 18 1.80 4.37 -0.57
CA ARG A 18 2.62 5.28 -1.37
C ARG A 18 2.47 6.71 -0.83
N GLY A 19 3.61 7.30 -0.49
CA GLY A 19 3.70 8.71 -0.12
C GLY A 19 4.08 9.59 -1.32
N PRO A 20 4.18 10.92 -1.10
CA PRO A 20 4.82 11.83 -2.04
C PRO A 20 6.19 11.34 -2.49
N THR A 21 6.59 11.64 -3.72
CA THR A 21 7.89 11.20 -4.26
C THR A 21 9.04 11.63 -3.36
N GLY A 22 9.88 10.68 -2.93
CA GLY A 22 10.99 10.94 -2.01
C GLY A 22 10.65 10.80 -0.52
N THR A 23 9.41 10.45 -0.17
CA THR A 23 9.04 10.07 1.20
C THR A 23 9.10 8.55 1.38
N GLU A 24 9.49 8.11 2.57
CA GLU A 24 9.53 6.69 2.92
C GLU A 24 8.10 6.12 2.91
N PRO A 25 7.87 4.99 2.22
CA PRO A 25 6.54 4.38 2.17
C PRO A 25 6.10 3.94 3.56
N GLN A 26 4.89 4.30 3.95
CA GLN A 26 4.39 3.99 5.28
C GLN A 26 3.91 2.53 5.33
N PRO A 27 4.43 1.70 6.26
CA PRO A 27 3.89 0.37 6.46
C PRO A 27 2.44 0.48 6.94
N CYS A 28 1.57 -0.33 6.36
CA CYS A 28 0.17 -0.37 6.70
C CYS A 28 -0.38 -1.79 6.55
N ARG A 29 -1.54 -2.03 7.15
CA ARG A 29 -2.24 -3.31 7.06
C ARG A 29 -3.62 -3.10 6.48
N ILE A 30 -4.01 -3.91 5.51
CA ILE A 30 -5.34 -3.85 4.92
C ILE A 30 -6.34 -4.42 5.92
N LEU A 31 -7.31 -3.62 6.34
CA LEU A 31 -8.38 -4.07 7.24
C LEU A 31 -9.59 -4.58 6.46
N GLN A 32 -10.01 -3.80 5.46
CA GLN A 32 -11.24 -4.08 4.74
C GLN A 32 -11.14 -3.56 3.31
N ARG A 33 -11.69 -4.32 2.36
CA ARG A 33 -11.91 -3.87 0.99
C ARG A 33 -13.40 -3.62 0.80
N ARG A 34 -13.74 -2.44 0.28
CA ARG A 34 -15.11 -2.06 -0.05
C ARG A 34 -15.39 -2.39 -1.53
N ALA A 35 -16.67 -2.56 -1.84
CA ALA A 35 -17.12 -2.88 -3.20
C ALA A 35 -16.92 -1.70 -4.18
N ASP A 36 -16.81 -0.48 -3.66
CA ASP A 36 -16.51 0.76 -4.39
C ASP A 36 -15.04 0.88 -4.85
N GLY A 37 -14.21 -0.13 -4.56
CA GLY A 37 -12.78 -0.12 -4.88
C GLY A 37 -11.91 0.61 -3.85
N GLN A 38 -12.50 1.13 -2.77
CA GLN A 38 -11.75 1.67 -1.65
C GLN A 38 -11.28 0.58 -0.71
N VAL A 39 -10.15 0.86 -0.05
CA VAL A 39 -9.50 -0.05 0.88
C VAL A 39 -9.25 0.69 2.18
N THR A 40 -9.81 0.18 3.27
CA THR A 40 -9.51 0.64 4.61
C THR A 40 -8.20 0.00 5.05
N ILE A 41 -7.25 0.83 5.45
CA ILE A 41 -5.94 0.42 5.97
C ILE A 41 -5.73 0.95 7.39
N ALA A 42 -5.00 0.21 8.19
CA ALA A 42 -4.38 0.71 9.43
C ALA A 42 -2.93 1.05 9.13
N ILE A 43 -2.51 2.28 9.40
CA ILE A 43 -1.11 2.69 9.26
C ILE A 43 -0.37 2.28 10.53
N ASP A 44 0.70 1.51 10.36
CA ASP A 44 1.56 1.09 11.44
C ASP A 44 2.56 2.21 11.74
N GLU A 45 2.16 3.13 12.60
CA GLU A 45 3.03 4.19 13.07
C GLU A 45 4.01 3.61 14.11
N ARG A 46 5.29 3.48 13.71
CA ARG A 46 6.37 2.85 14.51
C ARG A 46 6.52 3.42 15.94
N PHE A 47 6.03 4.63 16.18
CA PHE A 47 6.18 5.36 17.45
C PHE A 47 4.86 5.82 18.08
N LYS A 48 3.71 5.53 17.47
CA LYS A 48 2.41 5.84 18.09
C LYS A 48 1.72 4.55 18.53
N THR A 49 1.27 4.55 19.78
CA THR A 49 0.45 3.48 20.36
C THR A 49 -0.93 3.36 19.70
N ALA A 50 -1.35 4.40 18.96
CA ALA A 50 -2.58 4.40 18.19
C ALA A 50 -2.28 4.20 16.69
N SER A 51 -2.78 3.10 16.13
CA SER A 51 -2.80 2.88 14.68
C SER A 51 -3.81 3.86 14.05
N SER A 52 -3.34 4.74 13.17
CA SER A 52 -4.20 5.62 12.39
C SER A 52 -4.89 4.81 11.29
N THR A 53 -6.21 4.69 11.34
CA THR A 53 -7.00 4.08 10.26
C THR A 53 -7.31 5.10 9.17
N ARG A 54 -7.09 4.75 7.91
CA ARG A 54 -7.43 5.59 6.75
C ARG A 54 -8.09 4.76 5.65
N THR A 55 -8.94 5.41 4.86
CA THR A 55 -9.52 4.81 3.66
C THR A 55 -8.79 5.39 2.45
N VAL A 56 -8.21 4.52 1.63
CA VAL A 56 -7.41 4.88 0.45
C VAL A 56 -7.85 4.08 -0.75
N THR A 57 -7.37 4.44 -1.94
CA THR A 57 -7.65 3.63 -3.13
C THR A 57 -6.69 2.45 -3.21
N ALA A 58 -7.11 1.36 -3.86
CA ALA A 58 -6.23 0.20 -4.08
C ALA A 58 -4.97 0.56 -4.90
N ALA A 59 -4.99 1.63 -5.69
CA ALA A 59 -3.85 2.08 -6.49
C ALA A 59 -2.75 2.76 -5.66
N ASP A 60 -3.10 3.29 -4.49
CA ASP A 60 -2.16 3.92 -3.55
C ASP A 60 -1.44 2.89 -2.67
N LEU A 61 -1.85 1.61 -2.76
CA LEU A 61 -1.30 0.51 -1.98
C LEU A 61 -0.33 -0.32 -2.82
N CYS A 62 0.76 -0.73 -2.17
CA CYS A 62 1.74 -1.65 -2.73
C CYS A 62 1.93 -2.87 -1.84
N ALA A 63 2.23 -4.01 -2.45
CA ALA A 63 2.54 -5.22 -1.69
C ALA A 63 3.94 -5.15 -1.07
N THR A 64 4.84 -4.36 -1.66
CA THR A 64 6.23 -4.24 -1.19
C THR A 64 6.69 -2.79 -1.04
N ALA A 65 7.56 -2.54 -0.07
CA ALA A 65 8.19 -1.23 0.12
C ALA A 65 9.00 -0.79 -1.12
N ASN A 66 9.53 -1.75 -1.88
CA ASN A 66 10.27 -1.48 -3.12
C ASN A 66 9.38 -0.92 -4.22
N GLU A 67 8.14 -1.41 -4.36
CA GLU A 67 7.13 -0.85 -5.27
C GLU A 67 6.56 0.48 -4.80
N ALA A 68 6.59 0.74 -3.49
CA ALA A 68 6.10 1.97 -2.90
C ALA A 68 7.14 3.10 -2.91
N SER A 69 8.43 2.75 -2.78
CA SER A 69 9.58 3.66 -2.83
C SER A 69 10.17 3.81 -4.23
N ALA A 70 9.80 2.93 -5.17
CA ALA A 70 10.25 3.04 -6.54
C ALA A 70 9.93 4.45 -7.06
N PRO A 71 10.95 5.26 -7.44
CA PRO A 71 10.67 6.46 -8.18
C PRO A 71 9.89 6.00 -9.41
N VAL A 72 8.75 6.64 -9.67
CA VAL A 72 8.09 6.54 -10.97
C VAL A 72 9.22 6.70 -11.97
N LYS A 73 9.62 5.61 -12.63
CA LYS A 73 10.66 5.65 -13.66
C LYS A 73 10.06 6.50 -14.76
N ARG A 74 10.19 7.83 -14.64
CA ARG A 74 10.15 8.74 -15.78
C ARG A 74 11.22 8.17 -16.68
N ARG A 75 10.77 7.53 -17.75
CA ARG A 75 11.60 7.03 -18.85
C ARG A 75 12.67 8.09 -19.05
N ARG A 76 13.94 7.73 -18.86
CA ARG A 76 15.03 8.60 -19.31
C ARG A 76 14.75 8.85 -20.79
N LYS A 77 14.38 10.09 -21.13
CA LYS A 77 14.40 10.55 -22.52
C LYS A 77 15.87 10.63 -22.87
N ALA A 78 16.38 9.59 -23.51
CA ALA A 78 17.65 9.69 -24.22
C ALA A 78 17.40 10.63 -25.40
N ALA A 79 18.04 11.80 -25.39
CA ALA A 79 18.25 12.68 -26.52
C ALA A 79 19.61 13.33 -26.31
#